data_AF-A0A951HV01-F1
#
_entry.id   AF-A0A951HV01-F1
#
_cell.length_a   1.000
_cell.length_b   1.000
_cell.length_c   1.000
_cell.angle_alpha   90.00
_cell.angle_beta   90.00
_cell.angle_gamma   90.00
#
_symmetry.space_group_name_H-M   'P 1'
#
loop_
_entity.id
_entity.type
_entity.pdbx_description
1 polymer ?
#
loop_
_entity_poly.entity_id
_entity_poly.type
_entity_poly.pdbx_seq_one_letter_code
_entity_poly.pdbx_strand_id
1 'polypeptide(L)' 'MGSFSLWHWIIVGVVVLLLFGGRGKISSLMGDFAQGIKAFKKGMSEDTAEKGDTPKEIEQKADLKNRADSERKIEGSLS' A
#
# COMPACT_ATOMS: atom_id res chain seq x y z
N MET A 1 11.39 34.92 -13.05
CA MET A 1 10.94 33.87 -13.97
C MET A 1 10.56 32.67 -13.13
N GLY A 2 9.33 32.70 -12.59
CA GLY A 2 8.86 31.79 -11.56
C GLY A 2 8.50 30.45 -12.16
N SER A 3 9.47 29.54 -12.14
CA SER A 3 9.37 28.16 -12.59
C SER A 3 8.16 27.49 -11.94
N PHE A 4 7.08 27.35 -12.71
CA PHE A 4 6.01 26.37 -12.56
C PHE A 4 5.52 26.16 -11.11
N SER A 5 4.66 27.06 -10.64
CA SER A 5 3.84 26.93 -9.42
C SER A 5 3.31 25.51 -9.25
N LEU A 6 3.13 25.07 -8.00
CA LEU A 6 2.47 23.81 -7.60
C LEU A 6 1.23 23.47 -8.44
N TRP A 7 0.50 24.49 -8.89
CA TRP A 7 -0.63 24.40 -9.80
C TRP A 7 -0.33 23.70 -11.14
N HIS A 8 0.84 23.94 -11.73
CA HIS A 8 1.28 23.25 -12.94
C HIS A 8 1.49 21.76 -12.69
N TRP A 9 2.09 21.40 -11.55
CA TRP A 9 2.32 20.00 -11.18
C TRP A 9 1.00 19.24 -10.96
N ILE A 10 -0.04 19.89 -10.41
CA ILE A 10 -1.40 19.34 -10.32
C ILE A 10 -1.95 19.04 -11.72
N ILE A 11 -1.87 20.01 -12.65
CA ILE A 11 -2.37 19.85 -14.03
C ILE A 11 -1.62 18.73 -14.77
N VAL A 12 -0.29 18.68 -14.63
CA VAL A 12 0.54 17.64 -15.24
C VAL A 12 0.15 16.26 -14.68
N GLY A 13 -0.07 16.14 -13.38
CA GLY A 13 -0.54 14.90 -12.76
C GLY A 13 -1.87 14.40 -13.35
N VAL A 14 -2.83 15.30 -13.58
CA VAL A 14 -4.12 14.97 -14.21
C VAL A 14 -3.91 14.47 -15.65
N VAL A 15 -3.12 15.17 -16.46
CA VAL A 15 -2.86 14.78 -17.86
C VAL A 15 -2.18 13.40 -17.93
N VAL A 16 -1.20 13.15 -17.07
CA VAL A 16 -0.54 11.84 -16.97
C VAL A 16 -1.54 10.77 -16.56
N LEU A 17 -2.39 11.02 -15.56
CA LEU A 17 -3.42 10.06 -15.15
C LEU A 17 -4.46 9.78 -16.26
N LEU A 18 -4.79 10.75 -17.12
CA LEU A 18 -5.65 10.50 -18.28
C LEU A 18 -4.95 9.68 -19.39
N LEU A 19 -3.69 9.99 -19.72
CA LEU A 19 -2.93 9.24 -20.72
C LEU A 19 -2.61 7.80 -20.27
N PHE A 20 -2.33 7.63 -18.98
CA PHE A 20 -1.80 6.39 -18.42
C PHE A 20 -2.80 5.63 -17.54
N GLY A 21 -3.87 6.26 -17.06
CA GLY A 21 -4.87 5.65 -16.17
C GLY A 21 -5.85 4.71 -16.85
N GLY A 22 -5.94 4.71 -18.18
CA GLY A 22 -6.84 3.83 -18.92
C GLY A 22 -6.34 2.40 -19.16
N ARG A 23 -5.13 2.02 -18.72
CA ARG A 23 -4.50 0.75 -19.17
C ARG A 23 -3.82 -0.09 -18.08
N GLY A 24 -4.05 0.18 -16.80
CA GLY A 24 -3.62 -0.68 -15.68
C GLY A 24 -2.10 -0.87 -15.48
N LYS A 25 -1.26 -0.45 -16.44
CA LYS A 25 0.20 -0.59 -16.40
C LYS A 25 0.85 0.18 -15.25
N ILE A 26 0.23 1.30 -14.84
CA ILE A 26 0.68 2.13 -13.73
C ILE A 26 0.52 1.38 -12.41
N SER A 27 -0.50 0.54 -12.26
CA SER A 27 -0.73 -0.17 -10.99
C SER A 27 0.39 -1.17 -10.69
N SER A 28 0.80 -1.97 -11.69
CA SER A 28 1.89 -2.95 -11.51
C SER A 28 3.24 -2.25 -11.30
N LEU A 29 3.56 -1.24 -12.13
CA LEU A 29 4.80 -0.48 -12.00
C LEU A 29 4.87 0.33 -10.70
N MET A 30 3.76 0.92 -10.26
CA MET A 30 3.70 1.63 -8.98
C MET A 30 3.81 0.67 -7.79
N GLY A 31 3.29 -0.56 -7.90
CA GLY A 31 3.48 -1.62 -6.90
C GLY A 31 4.95 -2.00 -6.74
N ASP A 32 5.64 -2.28 -7.84
CA ASP A 32 7.07 -2.60 -7.84
C ASP A 32 7.92 -1.44 -7.32
N PHE A 33 7.60 -0.21 -7.74
CA PHE A 33 8.28 1.01 -7.28
C PHE A 33 8.02 1.29 -5.80
N ALA A 34 6.79 1.09 -5.32
CA ALA A 34 6.43 1.23 -3.91
C ALA A 34 7.13 0.18 -3.05
N GLN A 35 7.27 -1.07 -3.53
CA GLN A 35 8.03 -2.10 -2.83
C GLN A 35 9.51 -1.75 -2.74
N GLY A 36 10.12 -1.24 -3.82
CA GLY A 36 11.52 -0.80 -3.84
C GLY A 36 11.78 0.35 -2.86
N ILE A 37 10.93 1.38 -2.86
CA ILE A 37 11.03 2.51 -1.93
C ILE A 37 10.77 2.08 -0.48
N LYS A 38 9.81 1.17 -0.24
CA LYS A 38 9.50 0.64 1.10
C LYS A 38 10.67 -0.17 1.67
N ALA A 39 11.30 -1.01 0.84
CA ALA A 39 12.49 -1.76 1.22
C ALA A 39 13.68 -0.83 1.51
N PHE A 40 13.88 0.20 0.69
CA PHE A 40 14.91 1.21 0.90
C PHE A 40 14.69 1.99 2.20
N LYS A 41 13.46 2.48 2.44
CA LYS A 41 13.09 3.16 3.68
C LYS A 41 13.25 2.25 4.89
N LYS A 42 12.85 0.98 4.78
CA LYS A 42 12.99 0.01 5.87
C LYS A 42 14.46 -0.28 6.18
N GLY A 43 15.30 -0.53 5.18
CA GLY A 43 16.74 -0.76 5.38
C GLY A 43 17.44 0.46 5.99
N MET A 44 17.07 1.67 5.57
CA MET A 44 17.63 2.91 6.13
C MET A 44 17.04 3.26 7.51
N SER A 45 15.81 2.84 7.79
CA SER A 45 15.19 2.98 9.11
C SER A 45 15.71 1.92 10.08
N GLU A 46 16.06 0.70 9.65
CA GLU A 46 16.68 -0.31 10.53
C GLU A 46 18.07 0.13 11.02
N ASP A 47 18.82 0.87 10.21
CA ASP A 47 20.07 1.52 10.63
C ASP A 47 19.85 2.64 11.68
N THR A 48 18.65 3.24 11.69
CA THR A 48 18.27 4.32 12.62
C THR A 48 17.41 3.84 13.82
N ALA A 49 16.80 2.66 13.73
CA ALA A 49 15.69 2.22 14.59
C ALA A 49 15.84 0.78 15.09
N GLU A 50 16.97 0.45 15.71
CA GLU A 50 17.06 -0.68 16.66
C GLU A 50 16.11 -0.54 17.88
N LYS A 51 15.18 0.42 17.91
CA LYS A 51 14.10 0.50 18.90
C LYS A 51 12.76 0.86 18.26
N GLY A 52 12.01 -0.18 17.88
CA GLY A 52 10.55 -0.18 17.87
C GLY A 52 9.89 0.40 16.62
N ASP A 53 9.53 -0.47 15.68
CA ASP A 53 8.12 -0.68 15.30
C ASP A 53 8.05 -1.86 14.32
N THR A 54 7.36 -2.93 14.70
CA THR A 54 7.25 -4.14 13.87
C THR A 54 5.94 -4.08 13.08
N PRO A 55 5.94 -4.09 11.73
CA PRO A 55 4.72 -4.14 10.91
C PRO A 55 3.89 -5.43 11.00
N LYS A 56 3.93 -6.16 12.13
CA LYS A 56 3.22 -7.43 12.36
C LYS A 56 1.69 -7.29 12.47
N GLU A 57 1.15 -6.06 12.50
CA GLU A 57 -0.27 -5.86 12.74
C GLU A 57 -1.17 -6.07 11.50
N ILE A 58 -0.62 -5.94 10.27
CA ILE A 58 -1.43 -6.07 9.05
C ILE A 58 -1.70 -7.54 8.67
N GLU A 59 -0.82 -8.46 9.08
CA GLU A 59 -0.96 -9.89 8.76
C GLU A 59 -1.79 -10.67 9.80
N GLN A 60 -1.78 -10.26 11.08
CA GLN A 60 -2.56 -10.94 12.14
C GLN A 60 -4.07 -10.64 12.08
N LYS A 61 -4.48 -9.46 11.60
CA LYS A 61 -5.91 -9.12 11.49
C LYS A 61 -6.62 -9.90 10.37
N ALA A 62 -5.88 -10.34 9.34
CA ALA A 62 -6.43 -11.15 8.26
C ALA A 62 -6.71 -12.60 8.72
N ASP A 63 -5.84 -13.17 9.55
CA ASP A 63 -5.98 -14.55 10.04
C ASP A 63 -7.11 -14.69 11.08
N LEU A 64 -7.22 -13.73 12.01
CA LEU A 64 -8.28 -13.70 13.03
C LEU A 64 -9.69 -13.54 12.43
N LYS A 65 -9.82 -12.80 11.31
CA LYS A 65 -11.09 -12.61 10.62
C LYS A 65 -11.57 -13.88 9.91
N ASN A 66 -10.65 -14.72 9.43
CA ASN A 66 -10.97 -15.99 8.75
C ASN A 66 -11.36 -17.11 9.73
N ARG A 67 -10.70 -17.17 10.89
CA ARG A 67 -11.07 -18.12 11.95
C ARG A 67 -12.43 -17.79 12.56
N ALA A 68 -12.72 -16.53 12.86
CA ALA A 68 -13.98 -16.11 13.46
C ALA A 68 -15.21 -16.36 12.56
N ASP A 69 -15.04 -16.32 11.23
CA ASP A 69 -16.10 -16.61 10.26
C ASP A 69 -16.34 -18.12 10.11
N SER A 70 -15.26 -18.91 10.18
CA SER A 70 -15.32 -20.38 10.08
C SER A 70 -16.02 -21.00 11.28
N GLU A 71 -15.82 -20.48 12.49
CA GLU A 71 -16.46 -21.01 13.70
C GLU A 71 -17.97 -20.72 13.73
N ARG A 72 -18.42 -19.54 13.27
CA ARG A 72 -19.86 -19.21 13.18
C ARG A 72 -20.62 -20.06 12.17
N LYS A 73 -19.96 -20.52 11.11
CA LYS A 73 -20.59 -21.36 10.06
C LYS A 73 -20.75 -22.82 10.50
N ILE A 74 -19.93 -23.29 11.43
CA ILE A 74 -20.01 -24.65 11.97
C ILE A 74 -21.17 -24.76 12.98
N GLU A 75 -21.33 -23.77 13.86
CA GLU A 75 -22.40 -23.79 14.87
C GLU A 75 -23.81 -23.60 14.27
N GLY A 76 -23.94 -22.77 13.23
CA GLY A 76 -25.21 -22.58 12.52
C GLY A 76 -25.63 -23.74 11.60
N SER A 77 -24.74 -24.71 11.35
CA SER A 77 -25.03 -25.89 10.52
C SER A 77 -25.38 -27.14 11.36
N LEU A 78 -25.25 -27.06 12.68
CA LEU A 78 -25.50 -28.15 13.63
C LEU A 78 -26.74 -27.91 14.52
N SER A 79 -27.45 -26.80 14.33
CA SER A 79 -28.76 -26.51 14.94
C SER A 79 -29.89 -26.72 13.92
#